data_AF-A0A2X4XM83-F1
#
_entry.id   AF-A0A2X4XM83-F1
#
_cell.length_a   1.000
_cell.length_b   1.000
_cell.length_c   1.000
_cell.angle_alpha   90.00
_cell.angle_beta   90.00
_cell.angle_gamma   90.00
#
_symmetry.space_group_name_H-M   'P 1'
#
loop_
_entity.id
_entity.type
_entity.pdbx_description
1 polymer ?
#
loop_
_entity_poly.entity_id
_entity_poly.type
_entity_poly.pdbx_seq_one_letter_code
_entity_poly.pdbx_strand_id
1 'polypeptide(L)'
;MSDLRQENALLLREAEKIVQALGMMFAPSCEVVLHDLTQPEHAIVAIANNLSNRSIGDAASEMGLERIASPDFPDVVQNYANAFPDGRPAKSTSIGLRNSEGTYVAAICLNLDVSIFNSVNAILQQLTAVVQSAPQPAAEGAVLCRISPP
;
A
#
# COMPACT_ATOMS: atom_id res chain seq x y z
N MET A 1 -17.78 6.62 -31.93
CA MET A 1 -18.41 6.01 -30.74
C MET A 1 -18.17 4.49 -30.64
N SER A 2 -18.29 3.67 -31.71
CA SER A 2 -18.01 2.22 -31.57
C SER A 2 -16.54 1.89 -31.29
N ASP A 3 -15.62 2.71 -31.82
CA ASP A 3 -14.18 2.49 -31.70
C ASP A 3 -13.68 2.65 -30.25
N LEU A 4 -14.04 3.74 -29.57
CA LEU A 4 -13.69 3.97 -28.17
C LEU A 4 -14.26 2.92 -27.22
N ARG A 5 -15.49 2.43 -27.47
CA ARG A 5 -16.06 1.36 -26.65
C ARG A 5 -15.26 0.07 -26.80
N GLN A 6 -14.80 -0.21 -28.03
CA GLN A 6 -13.97 -1.37 -28.31
C GLN A 6 -12.57 -1.20 -27.69
N GLU A 7 -11.98 -0.01 -27.77
CA GLU A 7 -10.72 0.33 -27.10
C GLU A 7 -10.81 0.15 -25.58
N ASN A 8 -11.84 0.70 -24.95
CA ASN A 8 -12.07 0.58 -23.51
C ASN A 8 -12.19 -0.90 -23.08
N ALA A 9 -12.92 -1.71 -23.86
CA ALA A 9 -13.06 -3.14 -23.61
C ALA A 9 -11.72 -3.88 -23.80
N LEU A 10 -10.91 -3.49 -24.79
CA LEU A 10 -9.57 -4.05 -24.98
C LEU A 10 -8.65 -3.72 -23.80
N LEU A 11 -8.67 -2.48 -23.31
CA LEU A 11 -7.89 -2.05 -22.14
C LEU A 11 -8.25 -2.86 -20.91
N LEU A 12 -9.55 -3.02 -20.60
CA LEU A 12 -10.01 -3.84 -19.48
C LEU A 12 -9.60 -5.31 -19.62
N ARG A 13 -9.79 -5.90 -20.80
CA ARG A 13 -9.42 -7.31 -21.08
C ARG A 13 -7.93 -7.57 -20.88
N GLU A 14 -7.07 -6.69 -21.38
CA GLU A 14 -5.62 -6.85 -21.21
C GLU A 14 -5.17 -6.56 -19.77
N ALA A 15 -5.79 -5.57 -19.11
CA ALA A 15 -5.53 -5.26 -17.71
C ALA A 15 -5.88 -6.44 -16.79
N GLU A 16 -6.95 -7.18 -17.07
CA GLU A 16 -7.33 -8.36 -16.30
C GLU A 16 -6.22 -9.43 -16.28
N LYS A 17 -5.57 -9.67 -17.43
CA LYS A 17 -4.43 -10.60 -17.52
C LYS A 17 -3.26 -10.14 -16.65
N ILE A 18 -3.00 -8.83 -16.63
CA ILE A 18 -1.95 -8.22 -15.80
C ILE A 18 -2.29 -8.39 -14.32
N VAL A 19 -3.54 -8.15 -13.92
CA VAL A 19 -4.02 -8.36 -12.54
C VAL A 19 -3.81 -9.79 -12.08
N GLN A 20 -4.21 -10.77 -12.91
CA GLN A 20 -4.02 -12.19 -12.60
C GLN A 20 -2.53 -12.55 -12.48
N ALA A 21 -1.70 -12.11 -13.44
CA ALA A 21 -0.27 -12.41 -13.45
C ALA A 21 0.45 -11.83 -12.22
N LEU A 22 0.20 -10.55 -11.90
CA LEU A 22 0.81 -9.88 -10.75
C LEU A 22 0.33 -10.48 -9.43
N GLY A 23 -0.97 -10.76 -9.31
CA GLY A 23 -1.53 -11.42 -8.14
C GLY A 23 -0.86 -12.78 -7.89
N MET A 24 -0.78 -13.63 -8.92
CA MET A 24 -0.11 -14.93 -8.78
C MET A 24 1.38 -14.80 -8.45
N MET A 25 2.08 -13.82 -9.03
CA MET A 25 3.51 -13.61 -8.79
C MET A 25 3.83 -13.18 -7.36
N PHE A 26 2.95 -12.36 -6.74
CA PHE A 26 3.17 -11.79 -5.41
C PHE A 26 2.23 -12.36 -4.34
N ALA A 27 1.61 -13.50 -4.61
CA ALA A 27 0.80 -14.21 -3.63
C ALA A 27 1.66 -14.69 -2.43
N PRO A 28 1.10 -14.73 -1.21
CA PRO A 28 -0.24 -14.28 -0.81
C PRO A 28 -0.28 -12.81 -0.35
N SER A 29 0.84 -12.09 -0.39
CA SER A 29 0.99 -10.80 0.31
C SER A 29 0.52 -9.59 -0.48
N CYS A 30 0.26 -9.70 -1.78
CA CYS A 30 -0.16 -8.59 -2.61
C CYS A 30 -1.55 -8.84 -3.21
N GLU A 31 -2.52 -8.01 -2.82
CA GLU A 31 -3.81 -7.93 -3.51
C GLU A 31 -3.66 -7.06 -4.76
N VAL A 32 -4.25 -7.50 -5.88
CA VAL A 32 -4.32 -6.70 -7.11
C VAL A 32 -5.77 -6.58 -7.55
N VAL A 33 -6.25 -5.35 -7.73
CA VAL A 33 -7.65 -5.04 -8.05
C VAL A 33 -7.73 -4.26 -9.35
N LEU A 34 -8.58 -4.70 -10.28
CA LEU A 34 -8.96 -3.95 -11.48
C LEU A 34 -10.30 -3.26 -11.26
N HIS A 35 -10.31 -1.95 -11.47
CA HIS A 35 -11.50 -1.12 -11.48
C HIS A 35 -11.84 -0.69 -12.91
N ASP A 36 -13.07 -0.88 -13.35
CA ASP A 36 -13.71 -0.20 -14.48
C ASP A 36 -14.25 1.16 -13.98
N LEU A 37 -13.59 2.23 -14.40
CA LEU A 37 -13.93 3.60 -14.00
C LEU A 37 -15.09 4.18 -14.82
N THR A 38 -15.54 3.49 -15.87
CA THR A 38 -16.72 3.89 -16.65
C THR A 38 -18.02 3.53 -15.93
N GLN A 39 -17.96 2.65 -14.92
CA GLN A 39 -19.09 2.21 -14.10
C GLN A 39 -18.75 2.32 -12.61
N PRO A 40 -18.61 3.54 -12.05
CA PRO A 40 -18.06 3.76 -10.71
C PRO A 40 -18.85 3.11 -9.57
N GLU A 41 -20.15 2.85 -9.73
CA GLU A 41 -20.96 2.12 -8.73
C GLU A 41 -20.71 0.60 -8.73
N HIS A 42 -20.17 0.07 -9.84
CA HIS A 42 -19.82 -1.35 -10.03
C HIS A 42 -18.41 -1.51 -10.58
N ALA A 43 -17.48 -0.79 -9.97
CA ALA A 43 -16.16 -0.59 -10.55
C ALA A 43 -15.30 -1.86 -10.50
N ILE A 44 -15.35 -2.66 -9.44
CA ILE A 44 -14.44 -3.80 -9.36
C ILE A 44 -14.85 -4.89 -10.35
N VAL A 45 -13.95 -5.19 -11.31
CA VAL A 45 -14.17 -6.22 -12.34
C VAL A 45 -13.20 -7.40 -12.22
N ALA A 46 -12.09 -7.26 -11.50
CA ALA A 46 -11.20 -8.37 -11.16
C ALA A 46 -10.48 -8.13 -9.83
N ILE A 47 -10.26 -9.20 -9.05
CA ILE A 47 -9.44 -9.19 -7.84
C ILE A 47 -8.56 -10.44 -7.84
N ALA A 48 -7.28 -10.29 -7.54
CA ALA A 48 -6.36 -11.38 -7.22
C ALA A 48 -5.83 -11.22 -5.78
N ASN A 49 -5.76 -12.32 -5.02
CA ASN A 49 -5.42 -12.36 -3.59
C ASN A 49 -6.23 -11.37 -2.74
N ASN A 50 -7.53 -11.58 -2.61
CA ASN A 50 -8.44 -10.68 -1.89
C ASN A 50 -8.07 -10.56 -0.40
N LEU A 51 -7.45 -9.44 -0.02
CA LEU A 51 -7.01 -9.10 1.34
C LEU A 51 -7.91 -8.01 1.95
N SER A 52 -8.58 -7.23 1.10
CA SER A 52 -9.47 -6.14 1.47
C SER A 52 -10.91 -6.58 1.75
N ASN A 53 -11.24 -7.86 1.54
CA ASN A 53 -12.60 -8.41 1.64
C ASN A 53 -13.63 -7.72 0.72
N ARG A 54 -13.17 -7.11 -0.38
CA ARG A 54 -14.04 -6.53 -1.41
C ARG A 54 -14.54 -7.60 -2.37
N SER A 55 -15.62 -7.32 -3.09
CA SER A 55 -16.21 -8.22 -4.07
C SER A 55 -16.20 -7.63 -5.48
N ILE A 56 -16.26 -8.49 -6.49
CA ILE A 56 -16.57 -8.08 -7.86
C ILE A 56 -17.93 -7.37 -7.85
N GLY A 57 -18.01 -6.21 -8.49
CA GLY A 57 -19.20 -5.35 -8.51
C GLY A 57 -19.27 -4.31 -7.39
N ASP A 58 -18.32 -4.29 -6.46
CA ASP A 58 -18.23 -3.19 -5.49
C ASP A 58 -17.84 -1.87 -6.18
N ALA A 59 -18.25 -0.75 -5.59
CA ALA A 59 -18.00 0.60 -6.10
C ALA A 59 -16.50 0.98 -6.17
N ALA A 60 -16.18 2.06 -6.86
CA ALA A 60 -14.82 2.60 -6.88
C ALA A 60 -14.35 3.01 -5.47
N SER A 61 -13.04 2.97 -5.26
CA SER A 61 -12.43 3.62 -4.08
C SER A 61 -12.50 5.14 -4.20
N GLU A 62 -12.30 5.87 -3.10
CA GLU A 62 -12.21 7.33 -3.10
C GLU A 62 -11.18 7.85 -4.12
N MET A 63 -9.99 7.26 -4.16
CA MET A 63 -8.96 7.59 -5.16
C MET A 63 -9.42 7.27 -6.61
N GLY A 64 -10.25 6.24 -6.79
CA GLY A 64 -10.88 5.96 -8.09
C GLY A 64 -11.85 7.08 -8.50
N LEU A 65 -12.64 7.60 -7.56
CA LEU A 65 -13.56 8.72 -7.78
C LEU A 65 -12.81 10.03 -8.05
N GLU A 66 -11.73 10.31 -7.31
CA GLU A 66 -10.87 11.47 -7.57
C GLU A 66 -10.26 11.43 -8.98
N ARG A 67 -9.81 10.25 -9.40
CA ARG A 67 -9.27 10.02 -10.74
C ARG A 67 -10.32 10.25 -11.84
N ILE A 68 -11.57 9.87 -11.60
CA ILE A 68 -12.69 10.15 -12.51
C ILE A 68 -12.98 11.65 -12.57
N ALA A 69 -12.94 12.33 -11.43
CA ALA A 69 -13.30 13.75 -11.32
C ALA A 69 -12.25 14.71 -11.89
N SER A 70 -10.98 14.29 -11.97
CA SER A 70 -9.87 15.15 -12.40
C SER A 70 -9.08 14.57 -13.57
N PRO A 71 -9.17 15.16 -14.77
CA PRO A 71 -8.35 14.76 -15.92
C PRO A 71 -6.85 14.83 -15.65
N ASP A 72 -6.41 15.76 -14.81
CA ASP A 72 -5.01 15.99 -14.45
C ASP A 72 -4.53 15.11 -13.29
N PHE A 73 -5.39 14.22 -12.76
CA PHE A 73 -4.98 13.27 -11.73
C PHE A 73 -3.79 12.44 -12.23
N PRO A 74 -2.76 12.15 -11.40
CA PRO A 74 -1.58 11.42 -11.84
C PRO A 74 -1.89 10.03 -12.40
N ASP A 75 -1.28 9.68 -13.53
CA ASP A 75 -1.45 8.34 -14.13
C ASP A 75 -1.04 7.25 -13.17
N VAL A 76 0.07 7.46 -12.44
CA VAL A 76 0.56 6.51 -11.45
C VAL A 76 0.80 7.21 -10.11
N VAL A 77 0.13 6.71 -9.06
CA VAL A 77 0.40 7.06 -7.66
C VAL A 77 1.11 5.86 -7.03
N GLN A 78 2.38 6.01 -6.66
CA GLN A 78 3.25 4.87 -6.34
C GLN A 78 3.67 4.84 -4.88
N ASN A 79 3.82 3.62 -4.34
CA ASN A 79 4.43 3.33 -3.04
C ASN A 79 3.88 4.16 -1.87
N TYR A 80 2.61 4.54 -1.92
CA TYR A 80 1.99 5.32 -0.85
C TYR A 80 1.56 4.40 0.30
N ALA A 81 1.51 4.97 1.51
CA ALA A 81 1.06 4.27 2.70
C ALA A 81 -0.47 4.09 2.66
N ASN A 82 -0.93 2.89 3.00
CA ASN A 82 -2.33 2.53 3.07
C ASN A 82 -2.57 1.51 4.20
N ALA A 83 -3.80 1.12 4.45
CA ALA A 83 -4.14 0.05 5.38
C ALA A 83 -5.28 -0.81 4.83
N PHE A 84 -5.24 -2.12 5.12
CA PHE A 84 -6.38 -3.01 4.90
C PHE A 84 -7.49 -2.72 5.93
N PRO A 85 -8.73 -3.18 5.70
CA PRO A 85 -9.84 -2.92 6.63
C PRO A 85 -9.63 -3.49 8.05
N ASP A 86 -8.79 -4.51 8.19
CA ASP A 86 -8.39 -5.10 9.47
C ASP A 86 -7.24 -4.34 10.17
N GLY A 87 -6.77 -3.25 9.58
CA GLY A 87 -5.71 -2.38 10.12
C GLY A 87 -4.29 -2.81 9.75
N ARG A 88 -4.10 -3.92 9.00
CA ARG A 88 -2.76 -4.30 8.54
C ARG A 88 -2.17 -3.21 7.64
N PRO A 89 -0.91 -2.80 7.86
CA PRO A 89 -0.26 -1.80 7.03
C PRO A 89 -0.06 -2.32 5.61
N ALA A 90 -0.40 -1.48 4.63
CA ALA A 90 -0.20 -1.77 3.23
C ALA A 90 0.69 -0.70 2.57
N LYS A 91 1.48 -1.13 1.60
CA LYS A 91 2.12 -0.24 0.63
C LYS A 91 1.43 -0.42 -0.71
N SER A 92 0.86 0.66 -1.24
CA SER A 92 -0.01 0.60 -2.41
C SER A 92 0.54 1.36 -3.61
N THR A 93 0.17 0.91 -4.80
CA THR A 93 0.40 1.61 -6.08
C THR A 93 -0.89 1.55 -6.90
N SER A 94 -1.31 2.68 -7.47
CA SER A 94 -2.47 2.76 -8.36
C SER A 94 -2.05 3.28 -9.73
N ILE A 95 -2.41 2.53 -10.76
CA ILE A 95 -2.10 2.77 -12.17
C ILE A 95 -3.43 3.02 -12.88
N GLY A 96 -3.65 4.23 -13.39
CA GLY A 96 -4.79 4.52 -14.24
C GLY A 96 -4.48 4.24 -15.69
N LEU A 97 -5.48 3.75 -16.41
CA LEU A 97 -5.42 3.43 -17.82
C LEU A 97 -6.34 4.38 -18.57
N ARG A 98 -5.77 5.09 -19.56
CA ARG A 98 -6.51 6.02 -20.41
C ARG A 98 -6.72 5.43 -21.79
N ASN A 99 -7.85 5.79 -22.40
CA ASN A 99 -8.06 5.57 -23.82
C ASN A 99 -7.36 6.64 -24.67
N SER A 100 -7.51 6.52 -25.99
CA SER A 100 -6.97 7.45 -27.00
C SER A 100 -7.46 8.90 -26.87
N GLU A 101 -8.57 9.15 -26.17
CA GLU A 101 -9.06 10.50 -25.85
C GLU A 101 -8.46 11.07 -24.55
N GLY A 102 -7.58 10.33 -23.87
CA GLY A 102 -7.00 10.73 -22.60
C GLY A 102 -7.97 10.58 -21.40
N THR A 103 -9.10 9.90 -21.58
CA THR A 103 -10.07 9.67 -20.50
C THR A 103 -9.70 8.42 -19.72
N TYR A 104 -9.76 8.48 -18.39
CA TYR A 104 -9.57 7.32 -17.53
C TYR A 104 -10.70 6.29 -17.73
N VAL A 105 -10.31 5.08 -18.10
CA VAL A 105 -11.22 3.94 -18.34
C VAL A 105 -11.14 2.92 -17.22
N ALA A 106 -9.93 2.70 -16.71
CA ALA A 106 -9.70 1.68 -15.70
C ALA A 106 -8.59 2.10 -14.73
N ALA A 107 -8.52 1.41 -13.59
CA ALA A 107 -7.38 1.50 -12.70
C ALA A 107 -6.99 0.13 -12.13
N ILE A 108 -5.68 -0.16 -12.14
CA ILE A 108 -5.09 -1.30 -11.45
C ILE A 108 -4.53 -0.81 -10.12
N CYS A 109 -4.97 -1.39 -9.02
CA CYS A 109 -4.47 -1.10 -7.68
C CYS A 109 -3.73 -2.32 -7.14
N LEU A 110 -2.47 -2.13 -6.76
CA LEU A 110 -1.66 -3.12 -6.05
C LEU A 110 -1.62 -2.72 -4.58
N ASN A 111 -1.94 -3.65 -3.68
CA ASN A 111 -1.93 -3.44 -2.24
C ASN A 111 -1.07 -4.54 -1.60
N LEU A 112 0.17 -4.19 -1.23
CA LEU A 112 1.10 -5.13 -0.59
C LEU A 112 0.97 -5.05 0.94
N ASP A 113 0.57 -6.14 1.59
CA ASP A 113 0.69 -6.32 3.03
C ASP A 113 2.17 -6.32 3.43
N VAL A 114 2.58 -5.31 4.18
CA VAL A 114 3.96 -5.15 4.62
C VAL A 114 4.21 -5.67 6.04
N SER A 115 3.21 -6.23 6.70
CA SER A 115 3.27 -6.67 8.10
C SER A 115 4.42 -7.64 8.35
N ILE A 116 4.59 -8.65 7.50
CA ILE A 116 5.64 -9.66 7.66
C ILE A 116 7.05 -9.08 7.49
N PHE A 117 7.23 -8.16 6.54
CA PHE A 117 8.51 -7.50 6.32
C PHE A 117 8.88 -6.61 7.52
N ASN A 118 7.88 -5.94 8.12
CA ASN A 118 8.08 -5.17 9.34
C ASN A 118 8.49 -6.08 10.52
N SER A 119 7.85 -7.25 10.68
CA SER A 119 8.23 -8.22 11.71
C SER A 119 9.65 -8.75 11.53
N VAL A 120 10.03 -9.12 10.30
CA VAL A 120 11.39 -9.58 9.99
C VAL A 120 12.41 -8.48 10.30
N ASN A 121 12.14 -7.24 9.88
CA ASN A 121 13.01 -6.12 10.16
C ASN A 121 13.17 -5.87 11.67
N ALA A 122 12.09 -5.96 12.46
CA ALA A 122 12.15 -5.81 13.91
C ALA A 122 13.02 -6.90 14.57
N ILE A 123 12.92 -8.15 14.10
CA ILE A 123 13.76 -9.27 14.60
C ILE A 123 15.23 -9.00 14.27
N LEU A 124 15.54 -8.59 13.03
CA LEU A 124 16.91 -8.26 12.63
C LEU A 124 17.49 -7.11 13.47
N GLN A 125 16.70 -6.08 13.73
CA GLN A 125 17.10 -4.97 14.60
C GLN A 125 17.42 -5.44 16.03
N GLN A 126 16.61 -6.36 16.58
CA GLN A 126 16.86 -6.91 17.91
C GLN A 126 18.14 -7.77 17.96
N LEU A 127 18.36 -8.63 16.96
CA LEU A 127 19.52 -9.53 16.93
C LEU A 127 20.85 -8.79 16.71
N THR A 128 20.80 -7.66 16.01
CA THR A 128 21.98 -6.84 15.72
C THR A 128 22.24 -5.77 16.79
N ALA A 129 21.34 -5.60 17.76
CA ALA A 129 21.49 -4.59 18.81
C ALA A 129 22.69 -4.92 19.72
N VAL A 130 23.58 -3.94 19.90
CA VAL A 130 24.68 -4.01 20.86
C VAL A 130 24.34 -3.19 22.10
N VAL A 131 24.52 -3.78 23.28
CA VAL A 131 24.37 -3.05 24.55
C VAL A 131 25.56 -2.11 24.70
N GLN A 132 25.32 -0.80 24.67
CA GLN A 132 26.33 0.16 25.11
C GLN A 132 26.35 0.15 26.64
N SER A 133 27.31 -0.56 27.22
CA SER A 133 27.67 -0.36 28.62
C SER A 133 28.44 0.96 28.74
N ALA A 134 27.75 2.05 29.07
CA ALA A 134 28.42 3.26 29.52
C ALA A 134 29.15 2.96 30.85
N PRO A 135 30.42 3.36 31.02
CA PRO A 135 31.05 3.30 32.33
C PRO A 135 30.25 4.18 33.31
N GLN A 136 29.76 3.60 34.40
CA GLN A 136 29.27 4.41 35.52
C GLN A 136 30.46 5.24 36.03
N PRO A 137 30.34 6.57 36.16
CA PRO A 137 31.37 7.34 36.83
C PRO A 137 31.48 6.81 38.27
N ALA A 138 32.69 6.40 38.65
CA ALA A 138 32.99 6.01 40.02
C ALA A 138 32.63 7.19 40.93
N ALA A 139 31.77 6.94 41.93
CA ALA A 139 31.47 7.91 42.96
C ALA A 139 32.77 8.16 43.77
N GLU A 140 33.46 9.25 43.49
CA GLU A 140 34.57 9.73 44.30
C GLU A 140 34.00 10.27 45.62
N GLY A 141 34.38 9.60 46.71
CA GLY A 141 33.91 9.91 48.05
C GLY A 141 34.39 11.27 48.55
N ALA A 142 33.46 12.06 49.07
CA ALA A 142 33.76 13.14 50.00
C ALA A 142 33.25 12.74 51.39
N VAL A 143 34.13 12.08 52.16
CA VAL A 143 34.00 12.00 53.62
C VAL A 143 34.23 13.39 54.16
N LEU A 144 33.15 14.11 54.49
CA LEU A 144 33.24 15.32 55.32
C LEU A 144 32.93 14.93 56.76
N CYS A 145 33.99 14.59 57.50
CA CYS A 145 33.96 14.40 58.94
C CYS A 145 33.57 15.72 59.60
N ARG A 146 32.34 15.82 60.14
CA ARG A 146 31.95 16.91 61.06
C ARG A 146 32.28 16.46 62.48
N ILE A 147 33.38 16.98 63.01
CA ILE A 147 33.66 16.98 64.44
C ILE A 147 33.52 18.44 64.90
N SER A 148 32.45 18.75 65.62
CA SER A 148 32.31 20.00 66.37
C SER A 148 32.71 19.75 67.82
N PRO A 149 33.56 20.59 68.43
CA PRO A 149 33.71 20.64 69.90
C PRO A 149 32.94 21.86 70.48
N PRO A 150 32.82 21.95 71.82
CA PRO A 150 31.61 22.35 72.55
C PRO A 150 31.33 23.87 72.61
#